data_AF-A0A0J1FJB4-F1
#
_entry.id   AF-A0A0J1FJB4-F1
#
_cell.length_a   1.000
_cell.length_b   1.000
_cell.length_c   1.000
_cell.angle_alpha   90.00
_cell.angle_beta   90.00
_cell.angle_gamma   90.00
#
_symmetry.space_group_name_H-M   'P 1'
#
loop_
_entity.id
_entity.type
_entity.pdbx_description
1 polymer ?
#
loop_
_entity_poly.entity_id
_entity_poly.type
_entity_poly.pdbx_seq_one_letter_code
_entity_poly.pdbx_strand_id
1 'polypeptide(L)'
;MVSVVQKYYEVFSNMEDLYLRESAVDLKDISKRLVGNLKGYIDNLSRLPENTIIVADDLTPVETVQMDKSKIKAFLTNKGGFICHTAIIARTLEIPAVVA
;
A
#
# COMPACT_ATOMS: atom_id res chain seq x y z
N MET A 1 -4.81 -20.98 3.28
CA MET A 1 -4.61 -19.91 2.29
C MET A 1 -3.26 -19.21 2.45
N VAL A 2 -2.91 -18.72 3.65
CA VAL A 2 -1.61 -18.08 3.94
C VAL A 2 -0.40 -19.00 3.65
N SER A 3 -0.51 -20.31 3.93
CA SER A 3 0.57 -21.28 3.70
C SER A 3 0.93 -21.50 2.22
N VAL A 4 -0.05 -21.40 1.31
CA VAL A 4 0.18 -21.61 -0.13
C VAL A 4 0.91 -20.41 -0.71
N VAL A 5 0.49 -19.19 -0.36
CA VAL A 5 1.14 -17.96 -0.81
C VAL A 5 2.56 -17.87 -0.27
N GLN A 6 2.80 -18.22 0.99
CA GLN A 6 4.15 -18.24 1.56
C GLN A 6 5.10 -19.14 0.78
N LYS A 7 4.63 -20.32 0.36
CA LYS A 7 5.41 -21.25 -0.47
C LYS A 7 5.79 -20.65 -1.82
N TYR A 8 4.85 -19.99 -2.49
CA TYR A 8 5.14 -19.31 -3.76
C TYR A 8 6.03 -18.08 -3.58
N TYR A 9 5.84 -17.33 -2.49
CA TYR A 9 6.70 -16.19 -2.16
C TYR A 9 8.17 -16.61 -2.00
N GLU A 10 8.44 -17.70 -1.28
CA GLU A 10 9.79 -18.24 -1.10
C GLU A 10 10.39 -18.76 -2.42
N VAL A 11 9.58 -19.39 -3.27
CA VAL A 11 10.02 -19.85 -4.59
C VAL A 11 10.42 -18.67 -5.48
N PHE A 12 9.59 -17.62 -5.56
CA PHE A 12 9.85 -16.45 -6.42
C PHE A 12 10.98 -15.56 -5.87
N SER A 13 11.09 -15.42 -4.55
CA SER A 13 12.14 -14.61 -3.91
C SER A 13 13.54 -15.23 -4.07
N ASN A 14 13.63 -16.55 -4.21
CA ASN A 14 14.91 -17.26 -4.40
C ASN A 14 15.34 -17.40 -5.87
N MET A 15 14.54 -16.93 -6.84
CA MET A 15 14.96 -16.92 -8.24
C MET A 15 16.04 -15.85 -8.49
N GLU A 16 16.92 -16.07 -9.46
CA GLU A 16 17.95 -15.08 -9.84
C GLU A 16 17.38 -13.91 -10.66
N ASP A 17 16.20 -14.09 -11.25
CA ASP A 17 15.51 -13.07 -12.03
C ASP A 17 14.94 -11.96 -11.13
N LEU A 18 15.43 -10.74 -11.34
CA LEU A 18 15.00 -9.51 -10.65
C LEU A 18 13.50 -9.24 -10.80
N TYR A 19 12.93 -9.46 -11.99
CA TYR A 19 11.52 -9.20 -12.25
C TYR A 19 10.62 -10.17 -11.46
N LEU A 20 11.05 -11.43 -11.33
CA LEU A 20 10.32 -12.44 -10.56
C LEU A 20 10.42 -12.19 -9.05
N ARG A 21 11.54 -11.61 -8.57
CA ARG A 21 11.65 -11.15 -7.17
C ARG A 21 10.72 -9.99 -6.86
N GLU A 22 10.62 -9.00 -7.75
CA GLU A 22 9.67 -7.89 -7.59
C GLU A 22 8.22 -8.41 -7.55
N SER A 23 7.89 -9.33 -8.46
CA SER A 23 6.57 -9.99 -8.50
C SER A 23 6.23 -10.78 -7.22
N ALA A 24 7.23 -11.19 -6.44
CA ALA A 24 6.99 -11.86 -5.15
C ALA A 24 6.30 -10.91 -4.14
N VAL A 25 6.65 -9.62 -4.16
CA VAL A 25 6.04 -8.61 -3.29
C VAL A 25 4.56 -8.43 -3.66
N ASP A 26 4.23 -8.42 -4.95
CA ASP A 26 2.84 -8.35 -5.42
C ASP A 26 2.01 -9.57 -4.97
N LEU A 27 2.59 -10.77 -5.01
CA LEU A 27 1.97 -12.01 -4.53
C LEU A 27 1.55 -11.90 -3.06
N LYS A 28 2.39 -11.28 -2.24
CA LYS A 28 2.12 -11.04 -0.82
C LYS A 28 0.96 -10.06 -0.64
N ASP A 29 0.92 -8.98 -1.40
CA ASP A 29 -0.16 -7.99 -1.31
C ASP A 29 -1.50 -8.51 -1.80
N ILE A 30 -1.53 -9.26 -2.91
CA ILE A 30 -2.74 -9.91 -3.40
C ILE A 30 -3.30 -10.85 -2.33
N SER A 31 -2.43 -11.62 -1.65
CA SER A 31 -2.87 -12.53 -0.60
C SER A 31 -3.48 -11.83 0.60
N LYS A 32 -2.89 -10.71 1.04
CA LYS A 32 -3.43 -9.87 2.13
C LYS A 32 -4.82 -9.38 1.77
N ARG A 33 -5.00 -8.88 0.54
CA ARG A 33 -6.30 -8.40 0.04
C ARG A 33 -7.33 -9.53 -0.05
N LEU A 34 -6.93 -10.70 -0.56
CA LEU A 34 -7.82 -11.86 -0.64
C LEU A 34 -8.28 -12.30 0.75
N VAL A 35 -7.38 -12.36 1.74
CA VAL A 35 -7.71 -12.65 3.13
C VAL A 35 -8.60 -11.57 3.74
N GLY A 36 -8.30 -10.28 3.49
CA GLY A 36 -9.11 -9.15 3.95
C GLY A 36 -10.55 -9.21 3.43
N ASN A 37 -10.70 -9.42 2.12
CA ASN A 37 -11.99 -9.59 1.46
C ASN A 37 -12.79 -10.76 2.05
N LEU A 38 -12.14 -11.92 2.29
CA LEU A 38 -12.80 -13.07 2.91
C LEU A 38 -13.21 -12.83 4.36
N LYS A 39 -12.45 -12.02 5.10
CA LYS A 39 -12.79 -11.62 6.47
C LYS A 39 -13.77 -10.45 6.54
N GLY A 40 -14.16 -9.87 5.41
CA GLY A 40 -15.02 -8.67 5.36
C GLY A 40 -14.32 -7.37 5.79
N TYR A 41 -13.00 -7.39 6.01
CA TYR A 41 -12.20 -6.19 6.24
C TYR A 41 -11.77 -5.62 4.89
N ILE A 42 -12.67 -4.83 4.30
CA ILE A 42 -12.33 -3.96 3.18
C ILE A 42 -12.02 -2.60 3.80
N ASP A 43 -10.74 -2.21 3.82
CA ASP A 43 -10.37 -0.83 4.08
C ASP A 43 -11.02 0.02 2.98
N ASN A 44 -12.17 0.59 3.29
CA ASN A 44 -12.93 1.44 2.38
C ASN A 44 -12.27 2.82 2.35
N LEU A 45 -11.09 2.87 1.76
CA LEU A 45 -10.34 4.08 1.48
C LEU A 45 -11.13 5.07 0.61
N SER A 46 -12.15 4.57 -0.11
CA SER A 46 -13.08 5.39 -0.89
C SER A 46 -14.13 6.13 -0.06
N ARG A 47 -14.33 5.77 1.22
CA ARG A 47 -15.29 6.41 2.14
C ARG A 47 -14.59 6.91 3.39
N LEU A 48 -13.62 7.79 3.21
CA LEU A 48 -12.98 8.48 4.31
C LEU A 48 -13.91 9.59 4.87
N PRO A 49 -13.87 9.84 6.19
CA PRO A 49 -14.43 11.06 6.79
C PRO A 49 -13.71 12.31 6.28
N GLU A 50 -14.37 13.47 6.34
CA GLU A 50 -13.69 14.75 6.10
C GLU A 50 -12.59 15.00 7.14
N ASN A 51 -11.55 15.73 6.72
CA ASN A 51 -10.39 16.09 7.56
C ASN A 51 -9.61 14.87 8.11
N THR A 52 -9.47 13.82 7.31
CA THR A 52 -8.75 12.61 7.71
C THR A 52 -7.24 12.79 7.57
N ILE A 53 -6.50 12.24 8.52
CA ILE A 53 -5.04 12.06 8.45
C ILE A 53 -4.77 10.57 8.23
N ILE A 54 -4.02 10.24 7.18
CA ILE A 54 -3.65 8.85 6.85
C ILE A 54 -2.34 8.52 7.57
N VAL A 55 -2.34 7.41 8.33
CA VAL A 55 -1.14 6.86 8.99
C VAL A 55 -0.95 5.43 8.50
N ALA A 56 0.17 5.16 7.84
CA ALA A 56 0.49 3.84 7.30
C ALA A 56 2.00 3.56 7.36
N ASP A 57 2.42 2.30 7.35
CA ASP A 57 3.85 2.01 7.19
C ASP A 57 4.33 2.38 5.79
N ASP A 58 3.55 2.05 4.75
CA ASP A 58 3.77 2.42 3.36
C ASP A 58 2.41 2.49 2.65
N LEU A 59 2.32 3.22 1.54
CA LEU A 59 1.13 3.29 0.70
C LEU A 59 1.44 2.79 -0.69
N THR A 60 0.70 1.79 -1.13
CA THR A 60 0.81 1.28 -2.49
C THR A 60 0.13 2.24 -3.48
N PRO A 61 0.53 2.23 -4.76
CA PRO A 61 -0.14 3.00 -5.80
C PRO A 61 -1.64 2.73 -5.88
N VAL A 62 -2.03 1.47 -5.67
CA VAL A 62 -3.43 1.03 -5.75
C VAL A 62 -4.27 1.63 -4.62
N GLU A 63 -3.76 1.60 -3.39
CA GLU A 63 -4.44 2.21 -2.24
C GLU A 63 -4.62 3.70 -2.42
N THR A 64 -3.59 4.39 -2.94
CA THR A 64 -3.66 5.84 -3.11
C THR A 64 -4.60 6.29 -4.23
N VAL A 65 -4.87 5.42 -5.22
CA VAL A 65 -5.89 5.66 -6.25
C VAL A 65 -7.31 5.46 -5.72
N GLN A 66 -7.51 4.51 -4.81
CA GLN A 66 -8.84 4.21 -4.24
C GLN A 66 -9.31 5.24 -3.20
N MET A 67 -8.39 6.07 -2.69
CA MET A 67 -8.66 7.09 -1.69
C MET A 67 -9.38 8.32 -2.25
N ASP A 68 -10.35 8.83 -1.48
CA ASP A 68 -10.94 10.15 -1.74
C ASP A 68 -10.02 11.27 -1.22
N LYS A 69 -9.15 11.76 -2.13
CA LYS A 69 -8.11 12.75 -1.84
C LYS A 69 -8.65 14.09 -1.35
N SER A 70 -9.91 14.42 -1.66
CA SER A 70 -10.55 15.68 -1.25
C SER A 70 -10.73 15.78 0.27
N LYS A 71 -10.74 14.63 0.95
CA LYS A 71 -11.04 14.53 2.39
C LYS A 71 -9.79 14.38 3.25
N ILE A 72 -8.62 14.21 2.64
CA ILE A 72 -7.36 13.98 3.33
C ILE A 72 -6.68 15.32 3.60
N LYS A 73 -6.18 15.51 4.82
CA LYS A 73 -5.45 16.72 5.24
C LYS A 73 -3.96 16.50 5.39
N ALA A 74 -3.51 15.27 5.65
CA ALA A 74 -2.10 14.95 5.79
C ALA A 74 -1.82 13.46 5.63
N PHE A 75 -0.55 13.13 5.34
CA PHE A 75 -0.02 11.77 5.35
C PHE A 75 1.12 11.64 6.38
N LEU A 76 1.14 10.51 7.11
CA LEU A 76 2.29 10.06 7.88
C LEU A 76 2.66 8.64 7.45
N THR A 77 3.88 8.46 6.94
CA THR A 77 4.40 7.12 6.64
C THR A 77 5.75 6.84 7.29
N ASN A 78 5.89 5.61 7.77
CA ASN A 78 7.07 5.13 8.48
C ASN A 78 8.14 4.55 7.53
N LYS A 79 7.75 4.24 6.29
CA LYS A 79 8.63 3.89 5.18
C LYS A 79 8.36 4.83 4.02
N GLY A 80 9.43 5.21 3.34
CA GLY A 80 9.38 5.90 2.05
C GLY A 80 10.25 7.14 2.02
N GLY A 81 11.18 7.21 1.05
CA GLY A 81 11.99 8.40 0.85
C GLY A 81 11.28 9.52 0.11
N PHE A 82 11.99 10.61 -0.18
CA PHE A 82 11.48 11.80 -0.89
C PHE A 82 10.80 11.51 -2.25
N ILE A 83 11.12 10.37 -2.88
CA ILE A 83 10.58 9.93 -4.18
C ILE A 83 9.51 8.83 -4.05
N CYS A 84 9.04 8.52 -2.84
CA CYS A 84 8.02 7.49 -2.65
C CYS A 84 6.64 7.94 -3.15
N HIS A 85 5.75 6.98 -3.36
CA HIS A 85 4.39 7.23 -3.86
C HIS A 85 3.63 8.23 -2.97
N THR A 86 3.74 8.10 -1.65
CA THR A 86 3.13 9.03 -0.68
C THR A 86 3.66 10.45 -0.84
N ALA A 87 4.97 10.63 -0.99
CA ALA A 87 5.59 11.95 -1.11
C ALA A 87 5.18 12.67 -2.41
N ILE A 88 5.15 11.93 -3.53
CA ILE A 88 4.74 12.47 -4.84
C ILE A 88 3.26 12.90 -4.78
N ILE A 89 2.40 12.08 -4.19
CA ILE A 89 0.96 12.33 -4.15
C ILE A 89 0.64 13.47 -3.19
N ALA A 90 1.26 13.53 -2.01
CA ALA A 90 1.11 14.64 -1.09
C ALA A 90 1.53 15.98 -1.71
N ARG A 91 2.63 15.99 -2.48
CA ARG A 91 3.09 17.18 -3.21
C ARG A 91 2.10 17.61 -4.29
N THR A 92 1.51 16.65 -5.00
CA THR A 92 0.50 16.92 -6.03
C THR A 92 -0.79 17.47 -5.44
N LEU A 93 -1.13 17.05 -4.22
CA LEU A 93 -2.31 17.48 -3.48
C LEU A 93 -2.08 18.72 -2.61
N GLU A 94 -0.86 19.25 -2.58
CA GLU A 94 -0.46 20.39 -1.75
C GLU A 94 -0.80 20.23 -0.26
N ILE A 95 -0.72 19.00 0.25
CA ILE A 95 -0.97 18.68 1.67
C ILE A 95 0.32 18.25 2.38
N PRO A 96 0.44 18.53 3.69
CA PRO A 96 1.60 18.13 4.48
C PRO A 96 1.75 16.61 4.51
N ALA A 97 2.97 16.13 4.30
CA ALA A 97 3.33 14.73 4.47
C ALA A 97 4.64 14.60 5.26
N VAL A 98 4.62 13.70 6.23
CA VAL A 98 5.82 13.27 6.96
C VAL A 98 6.14 11.86 6.50
N VAL A 99 7.31 11.70 5.89
CA VAL A 99 7.83 10.42 5.40
C VAL A 99 9.23 10.22 6.00
N ALA A 100 9.57 8.98 6.35
CA ALA A 100 10.83 8.62 7.03
C ALA A 100 11.97 8.23 6.08
#